data_AF-A0A369CJ60-F1
#
_entry.id   AF-A0A369CJ60-F1
#
_cell.length_a   1.000
_cell.length_b   1.000
_cell.length_c   1.000
_cell.angle_alpha   90.00
_cell.angle_beta   90.00
_cell.angle_gamma   90.00
#
_symmetry.space_group_name_H-M   'P 1'
#
loop_
_entity.id
_entity.type
_entity.pdbx_description
1 polymer ?
#
loop_
_entity_poly.entity_id
_entity_poly.type
_entity_poly.pdbx_seq_one_letter_code
_entity_poly.pdbx_strand_id
1 'polypeptide(L)' 'MSRVNCIYCGERFSGELPHCPACGAPSHFRQRGWRPGAQRRFALWVALLAIACILIALWLPR' A
#
# COMPACT_ATOMS: atom_id res chain seq x y z
N MET A 1 -12.20 -3.82 11.58
CA MET A 1 -11.39 -5.04 11.45
C MET A 1 -11.72 -5.73 10.13
N SER A 2 -10.73 -5.89 9.26
CA SER A 2 -10.83 -6.54 7.96
C SER A 2 -10.92 -8.07 8.15
N ARG A 3 -12.10 -8.65 7.93
CA ARG A 3 -12.29 -10.10 7.90
C ARG A 3 -11.96 -10.62 6.50
N VAL A 4 -11.13 -11.66 6.44
CA VAL A 4 -10.67 -12.30 5.20
C VAL A 4 -11.14 -13.74 5.18
N ASN A 5 -11.41 -14.27 3.99
CA ASN A 5 -11.83 -15.65 3.81
C ASN A 5 -10.61 -16.52 3.53
N CYS A 6 -10.48 -17.66 4.22
CA CYS A 6 -9.49 -18.66 3.86
C CYS A 6 -9.84 -19.32 2.52
N ILE A 7 -8.92 -19.29 1.55
CA ILE A 7 -9.10 -19.96 0.25
C ILE A 7 -9.18 -21.49 0.43
N TYR A 8 -8.57 -22.02 1.50
CA TYR A 8 -8.46 -23.46 1.72
C TYR A 8 -9.64 -24.06 2.49
N CYS A 9 -10.11 -23.40 3.56
CA CYS A 9 -11.20 -23.93 4.39
C CYS A 9 -12.51 -23.14 4.32
N GLY A 10 -12.54 -21.98 3.66
CA GLY A 10 -13.73 -21.13 3.57
C GLY A 10 -14.07 -20.37 4.87
N GLU A 11 -13.27 -20.56 5.94
CA GLU A 11 -13.51 -19.93 7.23
C GLU A 11 -13.21 -18.43 7.18
N ARG A 12 -14.06 -17.63 7.83
CA ARG A 12 -13.88 -16.17 7.89
C ARG A 12 -13.12 -15.81 9.16
N PHE A 13 -11.89 -15.32 9.02
CA PHE A 13 -11.03 -14.94 10.15
C PHE A 13 -10.46 -13.53 9.97
N SER A 14 -9.85 -12.97 11.02
CA SER A 14 -9.23 -11.64 10.93
C SER A 14 -7.97 -11.70 10.06
N GLY A 15 -7.90 -10.83 9.04
CA GLY A 15 -6.77 -10.75 8.11
C GLY A 15 -5.47 -10.19 8.70
N GLU A 16 -5.39 -10.09 10.02
CA GLU A 16 -4.16 -9.79 10.76
C GLU A 16 -3.43 -11.07 11.20
N LEU A 17 -4.10 -12.22 11.24
CA LEU A 17 -3.46 -13.47 11.61
C LEU A 17 -2.62 -14.01 10.44
N PRO A 18 -1.36 -14.43 10.67
CA PRO A 18 -0.47 -14.97 9.64
C PRO A 18 -0.87 -16.39 9.18
N HIS A 19 -1.69 -17.09 9.95
CA HIS A 19 -2.19 -18.42 9.64
C HIS A 19 -3.68 -18.49 9.94
N CYS A 20 -4.41 -19.27 9.15
CA CYS A 20 -5.82 -19.51 9.41
C CYS A 20 -5.97 -20.37 10.68
N PRO A 21 -6.76 -19.96 11.69
CA PRO A 21 -6.94 -20.72 12.92
C PRO A 21 -7.70 -22.04 12.73
N ALA A 22 -8.43 -22.20 11.62
CA ALA A 22 -9.21 -23.40 11.35
C ALA A 22 -8.39 -24.51 10.67
N CYS A 23 -7.48 -24.16 9.76
CA CYS A 23 -6.76 -25.15 8.94
C CYS A 23 -5.23 -25.05 9.03
N GLY A 24 -4.68 -24.04 9.73
CA GLY A 24 -3.24 -23.81 9.83
C GLY A 24 -2.56 -23.34 8.55
N ALA A 25 -3.29 -23.16 7.44
CA ALA A 25 -2.74 -22.69 6.18
C ALA A 25 -2.21 -21.25 6.30
N PRO A 26 -1.10 -20.91 5.61
CA PRO A 26 -0.55 -19.56 5.60
C PRO A 26 -1.55 -18.58 4.98
N SER A 27 -1.81 -17.47 5.66
CA SER A 27 -2.74 -16.47 5.17
C SER A 27 -2.04 -15.59 4.11
N HIS A 28 -2.48 -15.72 2.86
CA HIS A 28 -2.02 -14.84 1.77
C HIS A 28 -2.60 -13.43 1.87
N PHE A 29 -3.57 -13.22 2.76
CA PHE A 29 -4.22 -11.94 3.03
C PHE A 29 -3.47 -11.09 4.04
N ARG A 30 -2.13 -11.09 4.00
CA ARG A 30 -1.35 -10.05 4.68
C ARG A 30 -1.85 -8.73 4.09
N GLN A 31 -2.62 -8.00 4.89
CA GLN A 31 -3.08 -6.68 4.51
C GLN A 31 -1.85 -5.93 4.03
N ARG A 32 -1.89 -5.49 2.76
CA ARG A 32 -1.00 -4.46 2.25
C ARG A 32 -1.33 -3.20 3.04
N GLY A 33 -0.95 -3.20 4.32
CA GLY A 33 -0.87 -2.01 5.13
C GLY A 33 0.05 -1.11 4.33
N TRP A 34 -0.55 -0.06 3.77
CA TRP A 34 0.13 1.06 3.18
C TRP A 34 1.34 1.35 4.06
N ARG A 35 2.56 1.06 3.57
CA ARG A 35 3.80 1.36 4.28
C ARG A 35 4.17 2.79 3.89
N PRO A 36 3.77 3.83 4.64
CA PRO A 36 4.12 5.22 4.31
C PRO A 36 5.64 5.46 4.35
N GLY A 37 6.43 4.53 4.91
CA GLY A 37 7.89 4.63 4.97
C GLY A 37 8.61 4.46 3.63
N ALA A 38 8.12 3.60 2.72
CA ALA A 38 8.79 3.35 1.44
C ALA A 38 8.49 4.45 0.40
N GLN A 39 7.38 5.18 0.57
CA GLN A 39 6.88 6.13 -0.42
C GLN A 39 7.40 7.57 -0.21
N ARG A 40 7.98 7.89 0.96
CA ARG A 40 8.43 9.26 1.28
C ARG A 40 9.49 9.79 0.32
N ARG A 41 10.48 8.96 -0.04
CA ARG A 41 11.53 9.38 -0.99
C ARG A 41 10.96 9.61 -2.39
N PHE A 42 10.05 8.75 -2.83
CA PHE A 42 9.38 8.90 -4.13
C PHE A 42 8.51 10.16 -4.17
N ALA A 43 7.76 10.42 -3.09
CA ALA A 43 6.94 11.63 -2.97
C ALA A 43 7.77 12.92 -3.01
N LEU A 44 8.94 12.94 -2.36
CA LEU A 44 9.85 14.10 -2.43
C LEU A 44 10.37 14.36 -3.85
N TRP A 45 10.79 13.31 -4.56
CA TRP A 45 11.21 13.44 -5.96
C TRP A 45 10.11 13.94 -6.87
N VAL A 46 8.88 13.42 -6.71
CA VAL A 46 7.71 13.87 -7.47
C VAL A 46 7.38 15.33 -7.15
N ALA A 47 7.42 15.73 -5.87
CA ALA A 47 7.19 17.11 -5.47
C ALA A 47 8.24 18.07 -6.06
N LEU A 48 9.52 17.69 -6.03
CA LEU A 48 10.61 18.48 -6.59
C LEU A 48 10.47 18.64 -8.12
N LEU A 49 10.11 17.55 -8.83
CA LEU A 49 9.85 17.58 -10.27
C LEU A 49 8.66 18.49 -10.62
N ALA A 50 7.59 18.44 -9.83
CA ALA A 50 6.41 19.29 -10.04
C ALA A 50 6.73 20.78 -9.86
N ILE A 51 7.52 21.14 -8.84
CA ILE A 51 7.98 22.52 -8.62
C ILE A 51 8.83 23.00 -9.79
N ALA A 52 9.78 22.17 -10.26
CA ALA A 52 10.62 22.50 -11.40
C ALA A 52 9.77 22.75 -12.66
N CYS A 53 8.75 21.93 -12.91
CA CYS A 53 7.85 22.07 -14.04
C CYS A 53 7.04 23.37 -13.98
N ILE A 54 6.52 23.74 -12.81
CA ILE A 54 5.79 25.00 -12.58
C ILE A 54 6.71 26.21 -12.80
N LEU A 55 7.94 26.16 -12.28
CA LEU A 55 8.93 27.21 -12.48
C LEU A 55 9.23 27.41 -13.97
N ILE A 56 9.42 26.33 -14.72
CA ILE A 56 9.65 26.38 -16.17
C ILE A 56 8.43 26.97 -16.88
N ALA A 57 7.21 26.54 -16.55
CA ALA A 57 5.99 27.05 -17.16
C ALA A 57 5.77 28.56 -16.90
N LEU A 58 6.17 29.05 -15.72
CA LEU A 58 6.12 30.47 -15.36
C LEU A 58 7.29 31.28 -15.96
N TRP A 59 8.45 30.64 -16.14
CA TRP A 59 9.62 31.23 -16.79
C TRP A 59 9.54 31.24 -18.29
N LEU A 60 8.63 30.45 -18.89
CA LEU A 60 8.37 30.51 -20.31
C LEU A 60 7.71 31.88 -20.57
N PRO A 61 8.48 32.86 -21.09
CA PRO A 61 7.93 34.17 -21.36
C PRO A 61 6.96 33.96 -22.52
N ARG A 62 5.68 34.22 -22.26
CA ARG A 62 4.64 34.21 -23.29
C ARG A 62 5.04 35.05 -24.50
#